data_AF-A0A954NP91-F1
#
_entry.id   AF-A0A954NP91-F1
#
_cell.length_a   1.000
_cell.length_b   1.000
_cell.length_c   1.000
_cell.angle_alpha   90.00
_cell.angle_beta   90.00
_cell.angle_gamma   90.00
#
_symmetry.space_group_name_H-M   'P 1'
#
loop_
_entity.id
_entity.type
_entity.pdbx_description
1 polymer ?
#
loop_
_entity_poly.entity_id
_entity_poly.type
_entity_poly.pdbx_seq_one_letter_code
_entity_poly.pdbx_strand_id
1 'polypeptide(L)'
;MSDNLEATIRLVLRHYAIDLDRGALITGLPVQGFSGALVLRLQSSGGKSICLRRWPSRGLPHPRLFELHRFLRFLHTEGIHCLPVPLETHRGETFVESDRHLWQLEPWMPGVADFRQSPSEVRLSAIMRLLARVHRVA
;
A
#
# COMPACT_ATOMS: atom_id res chain seq x y z
N MET A 1 15.57 2.44 -13.64
CA MET A 1 15.41 1.59 -12.43
C MET A 1 16.66 0.72 -12.36
N SER A 2 17.35 0.58 -11.22
CA SER A 2 18.55 -0.27 -11.19
C SER A 2 18.14 -1.75 -11.27
N ASP A 3 18.94 -2.57 -11.96
CA ASP A 3 18.67 -4.01 -12.14
C ASP A 3 18.43 -4.75 -10.81
N ASN A 4 19.10 -4.30 -9.75
CA ASN A 4 18.94 -4.84 -8.40
C ASN A 4 17.53 -4.59 -7.83
N LEU A 5 16.96 -3.39 -8.02
CA LEU A 5 15.63 -3.06 -7.50
C LEU A 5 14.53 -3.90 -8.18
N GLU A 6 14.66 -4.14 -9.48
CA GLU A 6 13.71 -5.00 -10.20
C GLU A 6 13.79 -6.45 -9.72
N ALA A 7 15.00 -6.99 -9.54
CA ALA A 7 15.19 -8.33 -8.99
C ALA A 7 14.56 -8.47 -7.59
N THR A 8 14.76 -7.49 -6.71
CA THR A 8 14.16 -7.46 -5.36
C THR A 8 12.64 -7.39 -5.42
N ILE A 9 12.07 -6.56 -6.30
CA ILE A 9 10.61 -6.49 -6.50
C ILE A 9 10.07 -7.87 -6.91
N ARG A 10 10.70 -8.53 -7.88
CA ARG A 10 10.30 -9.87 -8.33
C ARG A 10 10.42 -10.90 -7.21
N LEU A 11 11.45 -10.81 -6.37
CA LEU A 11 11.60 -11.69 -5.20
C LEU A 11 10.45 -11.49 -4.21
N VAL A 12 10.17 -10.24 -3.82
CA VAL A 12 9.07 -9.90 -2.90
C VAL A 12 7.71 -10.38 -3.43
N LEU A 13 7.44 -10.16 -4.73
CA LEU A 13 6.15 -10.52 -5.32
C LEU A 13 5.86 -12.02 -5.32
N ARG A 14 6.89 -12.89 -5.34
CA ARG A 14 6.72 -14.35 -5.21
C ARG A 14 6.09 -14.80 -3.89
N HIS A 15 6.11 -13.94 -2.87
CA HIS A 15 5.48 -14.26 -1.60
C HIS A 15 3.96 -14.06 -1.63
N TYR A 16 3.40 -13.33 -2.59
CA TYR A 16 1.98 -13.03 -2.64
C TYR A 16 1.24 -14.01 -3.55
N ALA A 17 0.07 -14.49 -3.09
CA ALA A 17 -0.80 -15.36 -3.86
C ALA A 17 -1.61 -14.56 -4.91
N ILE A 18 -0.93 -13.74 -5.70
CA ILE A 18 -1.51 -12.98 -6.80
C ILE A 18 -0.97 -13.57 -8.08
N ASP A 19 -1.87 -13.78 -9.04
CA ASP A 19 -1.54 -14.23 -10.39
C ASP A 19 -0.78 -13.13 -11.16
N LEU A 20 0.47 -12.92 -10.76
CA LEU A 20 1.44 -12.03 -11.39
C LEU A 20 2.29 -12.80 -12.40
N ASP A 21 2.07 -14.11 -12.53
CA ASP A 21 3.00 -15.11 -13.07
C ASP A 21 3.28 -14.97 -14.57
N ARG A 22 2.64 -14.05 -15.29
CA ARG A 22 2.92 -13.85 -16.73
C ARG A 22 2.99 -12.40 -17.18
N GLY A 23 3.51 -11.50 -16.34
CA GLY A 23 3.92 -10.18 -16.79
C GLY A 23 3.22 -9.03 -16.08
N ALA A 24 3.22 -9.05 -14.75
CA ALA A 24 2.94 -7.84 -14.00
C ALA A 24 3.90 -6.74 -14.46
N LEU A 25 3.35 -5.72 -15.12
CA LEU A 25 4.13 -4.59 -15.60
C LEU A 25 4.28 -3.61 -14.44
N ILE A 26 5.53 -3.22 -14.17
CA ILE A 26 5.80 -2.06 -13.31
C ILE A 26 5.40 -0.84 -14.14
N THR A 27 4.21 -0.31 -13.84
CA THR A 27 3.65 0.81 -14.58
C THR A 27 3.92 2.10 -13.82
N GLY A 28 4.88 2.89 -14.32
CA GLY A 28 5.22 4.20 -13.76
C GLY A 28 6.53 4.23 -12.99
N LEU A 29 7.00 5.45 -12.73
CA LEU A 29 8.22 5.66 -11.97
C LEU A 29 7.93 5.49 -10.47
N PRO A 30 8.90 4.97 -9.68
CA PRO A 30 8.79 4.98 -8.23
C PRO A 30 8.57 6.41 -7.76
N VAL A 31 7.47 6.64 -7.05
CA VAL A 31 7.21 7.92 -6.40
C VAL A 31 7.61 7.81 -4.95
N GLN A 32 8.24 8.87 -4.44
CA GLN A 32 8.54 8.98 -3.03
C GLN A 32 7.26 9.42 -2.30
N GLY A 33 6.75 8.57 -1.40
CA GLY A 33 5.66 8.95 -0.51
C GLY A 33 6.10 10.00 0.51
N PHE A 34 5.13 10.65 1.16
CA PHE A 34 5.36 11.71 2.15
C PHE A 34 6.32 11.33 3.31
N SER A 35 6.53 10.03 3.56
CA SER A 35 7.40 9.50 4.62
C SER A 35 8.71 8.87 4.10
N GLY A 36 9.10 9.12 2.85
CA GLY A 36 10.28 8.51 2.24
C GLY A 36 10.09 7.05 1.79
N ALA A 37 8.86 6.55 1.85
CA ALA A 37 8.50 5.26 1.29
C ALA A 37 8.64 5.28 -0.24
N LEU A 38 9.07 4.18 -0.84
CA LEU A 38 8.98 3.99 -2.29
C LEU A 38 7.63 3.36 -2.60
N VAL A 39 6.88 3.98 -3.51
CA VAL A 39 5.56 3.53 -3.94
C VAL A 39 5.60 3.23 -5.43
N LEU A 40 5.19 2.02 -5.80
CA LEU A 40 5.13 1.53 -7.17
C LEU A 40 3.71 1.10 -7.49
N ARG A 41 3.20 1.53 -8.64
CA ARG A 41 1.98 0.94 -9.21
C ARG A 41 2.39 -0.24 -10.09
N LEU A 42 1.79 -1.40 -9.83
CA LEU A 42 1.89 -2.57 -10.68
C LEU A 42 0.54 -2.83 -11.34
N GLN A 43 0.56 -3.36 -12.54
CA GLN A 43 -0.63 -3.82 -13.24
C GLN A 43 -0.61 -5.35 -13.33
N SER A 44 -1.60 -6.01 -12.74
CA SER A 44 -1.79 -7.45 -12.90
C SER A 44 -2.26 -7.81 -14.32
N SER A 45 -2.10 -9.07 -14.72
CA SER A 45 -2.56 -9.61 -16.01
C SER A 45 -4.05 -9.36 -16.27
N GLY A 46 -4.88 -9.37 -15.23
CA GLY A 46 -6.31 -9.05 -15.28
C GLY A 46 -6.64 -7.54 -15.29
N GLY A 47 -5.66 -6.66 -15.48
CA GLY A 47 -5.85 -5.20 -15.56
C GLY A 47 -6.05 -4.49 -14.22
N LYS A 48 -6.11 -5.21 -13.10
CA LYS A 48 -6.22 -4.61 -11.76
C LYS A 48 -4.89 -3.97 -11.36
N SER A 49 -4.93 -2.70 -10.95
CA SER A 49 -3.78 -2.01 -10.38
C SER A 49 -3.61 -2.35 -8.90
N ILE A 50 -2.37 -2.62 -8.51
CA ILE A 50 -1.94 -2.84 -7.13
C ILE A 50 -0.77 -1.92 -6.80
N CYS A 51 -0.59 -1.63 -5.52
CA CYS A 51 0.47 -0.80 -5.00
C CYS A 51 1.49 -1.69 -4.29
N LEU A 52 2.75 -1.65 -4.73
CA LEU A 52 3.87 -2.18 -3.97
C LEU A 52 4.56 -1.02 -3.24
N ARG A 53 4.58 -1.10 -1.92
CA ARG A 53 5.18 -0.08 -1.05
C ARG A 53 6.38 -0.66 -0.32
N ARG A 54 7.52 0.02 -0.42
CA ARG A 54 8.70 -0.21 0.41
C ARG A 54 8.78 0.86 1.48
N TRP A 55 8.73 0.45 2.74
CA TRP A 55 8.98 1.34 3.87
C TRP A 55 10.46 1.75 3.92
N PRO A 56 10.79 2.97 4.35
CA PRO A 56 12.18 3.36 4.57
C PRO A 56 12.84 2.47 5.64
N SER A 57 14.14 2.25 5.54
CA SER A 57 14.90 1.39 6.48
C SER A 57 14.87 1.89 7.93
N ARG A 58 14.72 3.21 8.15
CA ARG A 58 14.47 3.83 9.45
C ARG A 58 12.98 4.12 9.71
N GLY A 59 12.09 3.41 9.04
CA GLY A 59 10.64 3.55 9.14
C GLY A 59 10.06 2.92 10.41
N LEU A 60 8.81 2.47 10.32
CA LEU A 60 8.15 1.79 11.42
C LEU A 60 8.83 0.44 11.72
N PRO A 61 9.09 0.12 13.00
CA PRO A 61 9.59 -1.20 13.36
C PRO A 61 8.52 -2.27 13.11
N HIS A 62 8.96 -3.51 12.94
CA HIS A 62 8.13 -4.68 12.66
C HIS A 62 6.83 -4.77 13.49
N PRO A 63 6.86 -4.72 14.85
CA PRO A 63 5.63 -4.84 15.64
C PRO A 63 4.64 -3.71 15.36
N ARG A 64 5.14 -2.49 15.13
CA ARG A 64 4.30 -1.34 14.88
C ARG A 64 3.65 -1.38 13.51
N LEU A 65 4.37 -1.87 12.50
CA LEU A 65 3.80 -2.08 11.16
C LEU A 65 2.71 -3.16 11.19
N PHE A 66 2.96 -4.25 11.93
CA PHE A 66 1.97 -5.31 12.11
C PHE A 66 0.69 -4.81 12.81
N GLU A 67 0.80 -4.02 13.88
CA GLU A 67 -0.34 -3.38 14.54
C GLU A 67 -1.12 -2.46 13.59
N LEU A 68 -0.42 -1.66 12.79
CA LEU A 68 -1.04 -0.81 11.78
C LEU A 68 -1.86 -1.65 10.80
N HIS A 69 -1.32 -2.77 10.31
CA HIS A 69 -2.01 -3.64 9.37
C HIS A 69 -3.24 -4.31 10.00
N ARG A 70 -3.14 -4.73 11.27
CA ARG A 70 -4.29 -5.22 12.04
C ARG A 70 -5.37 -4.16 12.19
N PHE A 71 -4.98 -2.93 12.50
CA PHE A 71 -5.91 -1.81 12.63
C PHE A 71 -6.61 -1.50 11.30
N LEU A 72 -5.88 -1.46 10.19
CA LEU A 72 -6.48 -1.25 8.86
C LEU A 72 -7.48 -2.35 8.51
N ARG A 73 -7.16 -3.61 8.82
CA ARG A 73 -8.08 -4.73 8.62
C ARG A 73 -9.33 -4.61 9.48
N PHE A 74 -9.16 -4.23 10.74
CA PHE A 74 -10.28 -3.96 11.65
C PHE A 74 -11.21 -2.85 11.12
N LEU A 75 -10.66 -1.71 10.71
CA LEU A 75 -11.48 -0.64 10.11
C LEU A 75 -12.24 -1.13 8.87
N HIS A 76 -11.62 -1.99 8.07
CA HIS A 76 -12.28 -2.59 6.90
C HIS A 76 -13.42 -3.54 7.29
N THR A 77 -13.30 -4.33 8.35
CA THR A 77 -14.40 -5.17 8.87
C THR A 77 -15.53 -4.34 9.45
N GLU A 78 -15.23 -3.14 9.98
CA GLU A 78 -16.19 -2.14 10.46
C GLU A 78 -16.81 -1.29 9.33
N GLY A 79 -16.64 -1.68 8.07
CA GLY A 79 -17.29 -1.02 6.91
C GLY A 79 -16.58 0.23 6.38
N ILE A 80 -15.30 0.42 6.73
CA ILE A 80 -14.45 1.50 6.19
C ILE A 80 -13.57 0.95 5.06
N HIS A 81 -14.11 0.96 3.83
CA HIS A 81 -13.46 0.37 2.65
C HIS A 81 -12.58 1.33 1.84
N CYS A 82 -12.48 2.60 2.23
CA CYS A 82 -11.70 3.61 1.51
C CYS A 82 -10.24 3.71 2.00
N LEU A 83 -9.73 2.67 2.66
CA LEU A 83 -8.35 2.58 3.15
C LEU A 83 -7.64 1.39 2.48
N PRO A 84 -6.36 1.51 2.11
CA PRO A 84 -5.62 0.40 1.52
C PRO A 84 -5.28 -0.63 2.60
N VAL A 85 -6.00 -1.75 2.63
CA VAL A 85 -5.67 -2.89 3.49
C VAL A 85 -4.60 -3.76 2.79
N PRO A 86 -3.44 -4.00 3.41
CA PRO A 86 -2.42 -4.86 2.82
C PRO A 86 -2.94 -6.28 2.55
N LEU A 87 -2.52 -6.80 1.40
CA LEU A 87 -2.77 -8.18 0.99
C LEU A 87 -1.88 -9.13 1.79
N GLU A 88 -2.37 -10.34 1.98
CA GLU A 88 -1.59 -11.38 2.65
C GLU A 88 -0.66 -12.11 1.68
N THR A 89 0.50 -12.52 2.19
CA THR A 89 1.37 -13.50 1.56
C THR A 89 0.72 -14.88 1.60
N HIS A 90 1.29 -15.85 0.88
CA HIS A 90 0.91 -17.27 0.99
C HIS A 90 1.06 -17.85 2.41
N ARG A 91 1.74 -17.14 3.31
CA ARG A 91 1.91 -17.51 4.73
C ARG A 91 1.01 -16.72 5.69
N GLY A 92 0.14 -15.85 5.17
CA GLY A 92 -0.73 -15.00 5.99
C GLY A 92 -0.04 -13.73 6.53
N GLU A 93 1.20 -13.46 6.14
CA GLU A 93 1.92 -12.23 6.53
C GLU A 93 1.44 -11.05 5.68
N THR A 94 1.59 -9.82 6.17
CA THR A 94 1.12 -8.62 5.44
C THR A 94 2.26 -7.74 4.92
N PHE A 95 3.50 -8.19 5.11
CA PHE A 95 4.70 -7.58 4.56
C PHE A 95 5.83 -8.64 4.46
N VAL A 96 6.85 -8.34 3.67
CA VAL A 96 8.04 -9.18 3.44
C VAL A 96 9.28 -8.32 3.69
N GLU A 97 10.27 -8.87 4.39
CA GLU A 97 11.58 -8.23 4.52
C GLU A 97 12.49 -8.63 3.35
N SER A 98 13.05 -7.64 2.64
CA SER A 98 14.07 -7.86 1.61
C SER A 98 14.98 -6.63 1.49
N ASP A 99 16.28 -6.86 1.35
CA ASP A 99 17.31 -5.81 1.33
C ASP A 99 17.23 -4.83 2.52
N ARG A 100 16.95 -5.34 3.73
CA ARG A 100 16.78 -4.56 4.97
C ARG A 100 15.63 -3.55 4.92
N HIS A 101 14.64 -3.77 4.05
CA HIS A 101 13.44 -2.98 3.96
C HIS A 101 12.20 -3.87 4.11
N LEU A 102 11.13 -3.29 4.64
CA LEU A 102 9.82 -3.92 4.68
C LEU A 102 9.01 -3.55 3.45
N TRP A 103 8.46 -4.55 2.81
CA TRP A 103 7.67 -4.43 1.59
C TRP A 103 6.26 -4.92 1.82
N GLN A 104 5.26 -4.13 1.48
CA GLN A 104 3.85 -4.54 1.51
C GLN A 104 3.21 -4.37 0.14
N LEU A 105 2.23 -5.23 -0.14
CA LEU A 105 1.38 -5.15 -1.32
C LEU A 105 -0.02 -4.77 -0.88
N GLU A 106 -0.64 -3.81 -1.54
CA GLU A 106 -1.96 -3.28 -1.16
C GLU A 106 -2.75 -2.88 -2.42
N PRO A 107 -4.08 -2.71 -2.33
CA PRO A 107 -4.87 -2.19 -3.44
C PRO A 107 -4.37 -0.81 -3.87
N TRP A 108 -4.32 -0.57 -5.19
CA TRP A 108 -4.12 0.78 -5.66
C TRP A 108 -5.40 1.60 -5.44
N MET A 109 -5.32 2.66 -4.64
CA MET A 109 -6.46 3.54 -4.38
C MET A 109 -6.61 4.58 -5.51
N PRO A 110 -7.82 4.74 -6.08
CA PRO A 110 -8.05 5.80 -7.06
C PRO A 110 -7.94 7.18 -6.42
N GLY A 111 -7.54 8.17 -7.22
CA GLY A 111 -7.45 9.57 -6.79
C GLY A 111 -6.04 10.16 -6.88
N VAL A 112 -5.96 11.46 -6.60
CA VAL A 112 -4.73 12.26 -6.64
C VAL A 112 -4.66 13.10 -5.37
N ALA A 113 -3.47 13.22 -4.78
CA ALA A 113 -3.21 14.02 -3.58
C ALA A 113 -3.00 15.50 -3.92
N ASP A 114 -4.01 16.14 -4.53
CA ASP A 114 -3.94 17.50 -5.09
C ASP A 114 -4.68 18.56 -4.26
N PHE A 115 -5.03 18.28 -3.00
CA PHE A 115 -5.87 19.20 -2.20
C PHE A 115 -5.24 20.58 -2.02
N ARG A 116 -3.90 20.69 -2.02
CA ARG A 116 -3.21 21.99 -1.95
C ARG A 116 -3.40 22.82 -3.23
N GLN A 117 -3.47 22.15 -4.39
CA GLN A 117 -3.63 22.76 -5.69
C GLN A 117 -5.10 23.05 -6.01
N SER A 118 -6.02 22.19 -5.54
CA SER A 118 -7.46 22.29 -5.77
C SER A 118 -8.23 22.02 -4.46
N PRO A 119 -8.23 22.99 -3.52
CA PRO A 119 -8.95 22.85 -2.27
C PRO A 119 -10.47 22.86 -2.51
N SER A 120 -11.21 22.14 -1.67
CA SER A 120 -12.67 22.06 -1.77
C SER A 120 -13.28 21.77 -0.40
N GLU A 121 -14.29 22.55 0.00
CA GLU A 121 -15.03 22.32 1.25
C GLU A 121 -15.71 20.95 1.27
N VAL A 122 -16.24 20.50 0.13
CA VAL A 122 -16.88 19.18 -0.01
C VAL A 122 -15.87 18.07 0.27
N ARG A 123 -14.65 18.17 -0.28
CA ARG A 123 -13.57 17.20 -0.03
C ARG A 123 -13.12 17.22 1.42
N LEU A 124 -12.97 18.40 2.01
CA LEU A 124 -12.59 18.55 3.43
C LEU A 124 -13.64 17.92 4.35
N SER A 125 -14.91 18.25 4.14
CA SER A 125 -16.04 17.71 4.90
C SER A 125 -16.11 16.18 4.78
N ALA A 126 -15.89 15.62 3.58
CA ALA A 126 -15.84 14.18 3.38
C ALA A 126 -14.73 13.50 4.19
N ILE A 127 -13.51 14.06 4.20
CA ILE A 127 -12.38 13.54 4.98
C ILE A 127 -12.67 13.62 6.49
N MET A 128 -13.25 14.73 6.97
CA MET A 128 -13.58 14.88 8.39
C MET A 128 -14.68 13.91 8.84
N ARG A 129 -15.69 13.66 8.01
CA ARG A 129 -16.71 12.63 8.27
C ARG A 129 -16.11 11.22 8.32
N LEU A 130 -15.17 10.92 7.43
CA LEU A 130 -14.44 9.66 7.45
C LEU A 130 -13.64 9.51 8.75
N LEU A 131 -12.89 10.55 9.15
CA LEU A 131 -12.12 10.54 10.39
C LEU A 131 -13.02 10.34 11.62
N ALA A 132 -14.18 11.01 11.66
CA ALA A 132 -15.17 10.81 12.72
C ALA A 132 -15.79 9.39 12.73
N ARG A 133 -15.89 8.72 11.57
CA ARG A 133 -16.29 7.30 11.51
C ARG A 133 -15.18 6.41 12.07
N VAL A 134 -13.92 6.65 11.72
CA VAL A 134 -12.77 5.91 12.25
C VAL A 134 -12.72 6.00 13.78
N HIS A 135 -12.85 7.20 14.36
CA HIS A 135 -12.84 7.38 15.83
C HIS A 135 -14.01 6.75 16.57
N ARG A 136 -15.12 6.43 15.89
CA ARG A 136 -16.28 5.79 16.54
C ARG A 136 -16.15 4.28 16.63
N VAL A 137 -15.33 3.68 15.77
CA VAL A 137 -15.14 2.23 15.72
C VAL A 137 -13.83 1.80 16.38
N ALA A 138 -12.82 2.68 16.44
CA ALA A 138 -11.54 2.46 17.10
C ALA A 138 -11.60 2.71 18.61
#